data_AF-A0A7E5VGF4-F1
#
_entry.id   AF-A0A7E5VGF4-F1
#
_cell.length_a   1.000
_cell.length_b   1.000
_cell.length_c   1.000
_cell.angle_alpha   90.00
_cell.angle_beta   90.00
_cell.angle_gamma   90.00
#
_symmetry.space_group_name_H-M   'P 1'
#
loop_
_entity.id
_entity.type
_entity.pdbx_description
1 polymer ?
#
loop_
_entity_poly.entity_id
_entity_poly.type
_entity_poly.pdbx_seq_one_letter_code
_entity_poly.pdbx_strand_id
1 'polypeptide(L)'
;MKNRSLAGNCGIGVFVIALVTVALAFGTPSWLVSDSRIRGAKLDRLGLWSHCFRSLPDPLDQYQRRFFVGCRWVYDPFTTGYDKIRGYLLPGFMIATQFFFTLCLLGVLISTILVLMFFLCCGPDQRRFVTLIKSIGYIMLTAGICGVIAVIVFASLGNTDGWMPDHPNNYLGWSFGLGVVGSIACLVTAALFLTETNIQKKKRDKIKESQARFELEYETKA
;
A
#
# COMPACT_ATOMS: atom_id res chain seq x y z
N MET A 1 5.21 32.09 10.94
CA MET A 1 5.79 31.31 9.81
C MET A 1 5.72 29.82 10.15
N LYS A 2 5.16 28.97 9.28
CA LYS A 2 5.01 27.52 9.50
C LYS A 2 6.39 26.86 9.38
N ASN A 3 7.24 26.97 10.41
CA ASN A 3 8.61 26.41 10.42
C ASN A 3 8.55 24.89 10.57
N ARG A 4 8.22 24.20 9.47
CA ARG A 4 8.28 22.75 9.34
C ARG A 4 9.75 22.31 9.37
N SER A 5 10.04 21.17 9.99
CA SER A 5 11.38 20.60 9.86
C SER A 5 11.58 20.02 8.45
N LEU A 6 12.83 19.80 8.07
CA LEU A 6 13.19 19.08 6.85
C LEU A 6 12.53 17.68 6.81
N ALA A 7 12.48 16.98 7.94
CA ALA A 7 11.90 15.64 8.05
C ALA A 7 10.40 15.64 7.73
N GLY A 8 9.66 16.67 8.16
CA GLY A 8 8.24 16.83 7.82
C GLY A 8 8.00 17.04 6.33
N ASN A 9 8.82 17.87 5.67
CA ASN A 9 8.70 18.12 4.22
C ASN A 9 9.08 16.86 3.40
N CYS A 10 10.18 16.19 3.75
CA CYS A 10 10.56 14.93 3.13
C CYS A 10 9.50 13.84 3.37
N GLY A 11 8.92 13.77 4.57
CA GLY A 11 7.86 12.82 4.91
C GLY A 11 6.62 12.97 4.01
N ILE A 12 6.22 14.21 3.71
CA ILE A 12 5.13 14.48 2.77
C ILE A 12 5.48 14.03 1.34
N GLY A 13 6.70 14.32 0.88
CA GLY A 13 7.15 13.91 -0.46
C GLY A 13 7.12 12.38 -0.63
N VAL A 14 7.68 11.65 0.34
CA VAL A 14 7.68 10.17 0.33
C VAL A 14 6.26 9.62 0.50
N PHE A 15 5.40 10.28 1.28
CA PHE A 15 4.00 9.90 1.42
C PHE A 15 3.24 9.95 0.08
N VAL A 16 3.45 10.99 -0.74
CA VAL A 16 2.81 11.08 -2.05
C VAL A 16 3.27 9.94 -2.97
N ILE A 17 4.56 9.59 -2.93
CA ILE A 17 5.09 8.43 -3.66
C ILE A 17 4.39 7.15 -3.18
N ALA A 18 4.28 6.94 -1.86
CA ALA A 18 3.58 5.79 -1.30
C ALA A 18 2.12 5.73 -1.76
N LEU A 19 1.40 6.86 -1.71
CA LEU A 19 0.00 6.96 -2.15
C LEU A 19 -0.19 6.52 -3.60
N VAL A 20 0.59 7.10 -4.52
CA VAL A 20 0.46 6.82 -5.95
C VAL A 20 0.83 5.37 -6.26
N THR A 21 1.96 4.90 -5.73
CA THR A 21 2.47 3.55 -6.01
C THR A 21 1.57 2.46 -5.44
N VAL A 22 1.06 2.61 -4.21
CA VAL A 22 0.12 1.65 -3.60
C VAL A 22 -1.22 1.65 -4.36
N ALA A 23 -1.76 2.82 -4.71
CA ALA A 23 -3.03 2.90 -5.45
C ALA A 23 -2.92 2.29 -6.86
N LEU A 24 -1.82 2.57 -7.59
CA LEU A 24 -1.57 1.98 -8.89
C LEU A 24 -1.38 0.47 -8.79
N ALA A 25 -0.55 0.00 -7.85
CA ALA A 25 -0.36 -1.43 -7.62
C ALA A 25 -1.69 -2.12 -7.30
N PHE A 26 -2.55 -1.50 -6.48
CA PHE A 26 -3.86 -2.05 -6.14
C PHE A 26 -4.78 -2.21 -7.35
N GLY A 27 -4.87 -1.18 -8.19
CA GLY A 27 -5.85 -1.11 -9.28
C GLY A 27 -5.41 -1.74 -10.61
N THR A 28 -4.13 -2.03 -10.80
CA THR A 28 -3.60 -2.40 -12.14
C THR A 28 -3.34 -3.91 -12.28
N PRO A 29 -3.67 -4.51 -13.45
CA PRO A 29 -3.53 -5.94 -13.68
C PRO A 29 -2.12 -6.30 -14.16
N SER A 30 -1.06 -6.04 -13.39
CA SER A 30 0.32 -6.40 -13.78
C SER A 30 1.22 -6.75 -12.59
N TRP A 31 0.69 -7.52 -11.66
CA TRP A 31 1.45 -8.17 -10.60
C TRP A 31 2.25 -9.38 -11.11
N LEU A 32 1.62 -10.20 -11.94
CA LEU A 32 2.26 -11.29 -12.68
C LEU A 32 1.95 -11.12 -14.17
N VAL A 33 2.96 -11.31 -15.02
CA VAL A 33 2.86 -11.08 -16.47
C VAL A 33 3.50 -12.26 -17.19
N SER A 34 2.86 -12.74 -18.25
CA SER A 34 3.44 -13.74 -19.14
C SER A 34 4.34 -13.08 -20.20
N ASP A 35 5.41 -13.75 -20.63
CA ASP A 35 6.19 -13.29 -21.79
C ASP A 35 5.32 -13.19 -23.05
N SER A 36 5.21 -11.97 -23.58
CA SER A 36 4.39 -11.69 -24.76
C SER A 36 4.94 -12.33 -26.04
N ARG A 37 6.23 -12.69 -26.07
CA ARG A 37 6.91 -13.34 -27.20
C ARG A 37 6.40 -14.76 -27.44
N ILE A 38 5.81 -15.40 -26.43
CA ILE A 38 5.30 -16.76 -26.52
C ILE A 38 3.86 -16.72 -27.03
N ARG A 39 3.66 -17.12 -28.29
CA ARG A 39 2.35 -17.08 -28.96
C ARG A 39 1.32 -18.03 -28.32
N GLY A 40 1.76 -19.08 -27.65
CA GLY A 40 0.90 -20.07 -26.98
C GLY A 40 0.60 -19.79 -25.51
N ALA A 41 1.04 -18.65 -24.96
CA ALA A 41 0.83 -18.32 -23.55
C ALA A 41 -0.67 -18.17 -23.24
N LYS A 42 -1.14 -18.82 -22.18
CA LYS A 42 -2.56 -18.79 -21.79
C LYS A 42 -2.91 -17.59 -20.90
N LEU A 43 -2.01 -17.25 -19.99
CA LEU A 43 -2.05 -16.02 -19.19
C LEU A 43 -1.58 -14.85 -20.06
N ASP A 44 -2.11 -13.63 -19.82
CA ASP A 44 -1.50 -12.39 -20.32
C ASP A 44 -0.94 -11.58 -19.15
N ARG A 45 -1.83 -11.17 -18.23
CA ARG A 45 -1.46 -10.42 -17.03
C ARG A 45 -2.42 -10.69 -15.89
N LEU A 46 -1.95 -10.59 -14.68
CA LEU A 46 -2.72 -10.80 -13.46
C LEU A 46 -2.42 -9.67 -12.49
N GLY A 47 -3.47 -9.05 -11.94
CA GLY A 47 -3.36 -8.17 -10.77
C GLY A 47 -4.15 -8.72 -9.59
N LEU A 48 -4.29 -7.89 -8.56
CA LEU A 48 -5.03 -8.26 -7.36
C LEU A 48 -6.51 -8.53 -7.65
N TRP A 49 -7.16 -7.73 -8.49
CA TRP A 49 -8.62 -7.79 -8.68
C TRP A 49 -9.05 -8.12 -10.11
N SER A 50 -8.15 -7.99 -11.07
CA SER A 50 -8.45 -8.17 -12.48
C SER A 50 -7.41 -9.08 -13.12
N HIS A 51 -7.88 -10.14 -13.76
CA HIS A 51 -7.04 -11.13 -14.44
C HIS A 51 -7.32 -11.07 -15.93
N CYS A 52 -6.26 -11.10 -16.74
CA CYS A 52 -6.28 -11.03 -18.19
C CYS A 52 -5.71 -12.32 -18.76
N PHE A 53 -6.53 -13.03 -19.52
CA PHE A 53 -6.16 -14.29 -20.16
C PHE A 53 -6.21 -14.16 -21.67
N ARG A 54 -5.30 -14.83 -22.38
CA ARG A 54 -5.37 -14.99 -23.83
C ARG A 54 -6.29 -16.14 -24.21
N SER A 55 -6.15 -17.26 -23.53
CA SER A 55 -6.96 -18.46 -23.75
C SER A 55 -6.81 -19.44 -22.57
N LEU A 56 -7.43 -19.12 -21.43
CA LEU A 56 -7.44 -20.02 -20.29
C LEU A 56 -8.52 -21.10 -20.49
N PRO A 57 -8.17 -22.40 -20.65
CA PRO A 57 -9.17 -23.46 -20.65
C PRO A 57 -9.84 -23.55 -19.28
N ASP A 58 -11.13 -23.87 -19.25
CA ASP A 58 -11.84 -24.09 -17.99
C ASP A 58 -11.21 -25.26 -17.22
N PRO A 59 -10.61 -25.04 -16.03
CA PRO A 59 -9.95 -26.08 -15.26
C PRO A 59 -10.91 -27.17 -14.75
N LEU A 60 -12.23 -26.90 -14.75
CA LEU A 60 -13.25 -27.86 -14.35
C LEU A 60 -13.80 -28.66 -15.55
N ASP A 61 -13.55 -28.23 -16.78
CA ASP A 61 -14.03 -28.90 -17.99
C ASP A 61 -12.99 -29.87 -18.54
N GLN A 62 -13.22 -31.17 -18.34
CA GLN A 62 -12.35 -32.24 -18.82
C GLN A 62 -12.17 -32.24 -20.36
N TYR A 63 -13.16 -31.72 -21.10
CA TYR A 63 -13.12 -31.67 -22.56
C TYR A 63 -12.60 -30.34 -23.11
N GLN A 64 -12.22 -29.39 -22.24
CA GLN A 64 -11.67 -28.08 -22.61
C GLN A 64 -12.48 -27.36 -23.70
N ARG A 65 -13.81 -27.40 -23.62
CA ARG A 65 -14.70 -26.77 -24.62
C ARG A 65 -14.88 -25.28 -24.38
N ARG A 66 -14.66 -24.83 -23.14
CA ARG A 66 -14.78 -23.44 -22.73
C ARG A 66 -13.40 -22.81 -22.48
N PHE A 67 -13.23 -21.60 -23.02
CA PHE A 67 -12.04 -20.77 -22.85
C PHE A 67 -12.40 -19.39 -22.34
N PHE A 68 -11.62 -18.88 -21.39
CA PHE A 68 -11.71 -17.52 -20.89
C PHE A 68 -10.66 -16.64 -21.57
N VAL A 69 -11.14 -15.56 -22.20
CA VAL A 69 -10.35 -14.59 -22.96
C VAL A 69 -10.67 -13.17 -22.48
N GLY A 70 -9.65 -12.32 -22.46
CA GLY A 70 -9.73 -10.91 -22.10
C GLY A 70 -9.47 -10.65 -20.62
N CYS A 71 -9.56 -9.37 -20.25
CA CYS A 71 -9.45 -8.89 -18.87
C CYS A 71 -10.81 -8.91 -18.19
N ARG A 72 -10.89 -9.54 -17.03
CA ARG A 72 -12.12 -9.61 -16.23
C ARG A 72 -11.81 -9.34 -14.77
N TRP A 73 -12.76 -8.70 -14.10
CA TRP A 73 -12.74 -8.63 -12.65
C TRP A 73 -12.97 -10.01 -12.06
N VAL A 74 -12.30 -10.35 -10.96
CA VAL A 74 -12.31 -11.71 -10.40
C VAL A 74 -13.73 -12.15 -9.98
N TYR A 75 -14.59 -11.22 -9.60
CA TYR A 75 -15.97 -11.50 -9.22
C TYR A 75 -16.98 -11.13 -10.32
N ASP A 76 -16.56 -11.10 -11.59
CA ASP A 76 -17.44 -10.82 -12.71
C ASP A 76 -18.68 -11.75 -12.70
N PRO A 77 -19.91 -11.20 -12.62
CA PRO A 77 -21.14 -11.98 -12.63
C PRO A 77 -21.64 -12.29 -14.04
N PHE A 78 -21.12 -11.62 -15.08
CA PHE A 78 -21.66 -11.69 -16.43
C PHE A 78 -21.09 -12.86 -17.26
N THR A 79 -19.94 -13.39 -16.86
CA THR A 79 -19.28 -14.50 -17.55
C THR A 79 -19.76 -15.85 -17.01
N THR A 80 -20.51 -16.59 -17.81
CA THR A 80 -21.04 -17.90 -17.42
C THR A 80 -19.93 -18.88 -17.03
N GLY A 81 -20.01 -19.41 -15.80
CA GLY A 81 -19.05 -20.39 -15.27
C GLY A 81 -17.78 -19.80 -14.66
N TYR A 82 -17.59 -18.47 -14.73
CA TYR A 82 -16.43 -17.81 -14.13
C TYR A 82 -16.48 -17.84 -12.60
N ASP A 83 -17.69 -17.85 -12.03
CA ASP A 83 -17.96 -18.04 -10.61
C ASP A 83 -17.46 -19.41 -10.09
N LYS A 84 -17.57 -20.45 -10.91
CA LYS A 84 -17.16 -21.82 -10.55
C LYS A 84 -15.64 -21.97 -10.43
N ILE A 85 -14.88 -21.21 -11.21
CA ILE A 85 -13.40 -21.28 -11.22
C ILE A 85 -12.75 -20.31 -10.22
N ARG A 86 -13.53 -19.59 -9.40
CA ARG A 86 -13.00 -18.62 -8.43
C ARG A 86 -12.01 -19.24 -7.46
N GLY A 87 -12.22 -20.47 -7.02
CA GLY A 87 -11.28 -21.17 -6.13
C GLY A 87 -9.91 -21.42 -6.77
N TYR A 88 -9.87 -21.57 -8.10
CA TYR A 88 -8.62 -21.67 -8.86
C TYR A 88 -7.97 -20.29 -9.06
N LEU A 89 -8.77 -19.26 -9.37
CA LEU A 89 -8.27 -17.90 -9.57
C LEU A 89 -7.75 -17.25 -8.28
N LEU A 90 -8.37 -17.56 -7.13
CA LEU A 90 -8.06 -17.02 -5.82
C LEU A 90 -7.71 -18.12 -4.81
N PRO A 91 -6.51 -18.72 -4.92
CA PRO A 91 -6.00 -19.61 -3.89
C PRO A 91 -5.76 -18.82 -2.59
N GLY A 92 -5.60 -19.54 -1.47
CA GLY A 92 -5.50 -18.92 -0.14
C GLY A 92 -4.44 -17.83 -0.02
N PHE A 93 -3.28 -17.97 -0.68
CA PHE A 93 -2.24 -16.94 -0.63
C PHE A 93 -2.61 -15.66 -1.40
N MET A 94 -3.38 -15.78 -2.49
CA MET A 94 -3.85 -14.64 -3.25
C MET A 94 -4.87 -13.84 -2.43
N ILE A 95 -5.76 -14.56 -1.74
CA ILE A 95 -6.70 -13.95 -0.78
C ILE A 95 -5.94 -13.25 0.35
N ALA A 96 -4.89 -13.88 0.91
CA ALA A 96 -4.05 -13.26 1.92
C ALA A 96 -3.35 -11.99 1.38
N THR A 97 -2.81 -12.05 0.17
CA THR A 97 -2.19 -10.90 -0.51
C THR A 97 -3.19 -9.75 -0.67
N GLN A 98 -4.39 -10.03 -1.20
CA GLN A 98 -5.48 -9.05 -1.34
C GLN A 98 -5.86 -8.44 0.02
N PHE A 99 -6.01 -9.25 1.05
CA PHE A 99 -6.37 -8.78 2.39
C PHE A 99 -5.31 -7.86 2.99
N PHE A 100 -4.04 -8.26 3.00
CA PHE A 100 -2.99 -7.42 3.56
C PHE A 100 -2.74 -6.16 2.72
N PHE A 101 -2.84 -6.25 1.39
CA PHE A 101 -2.64 -5.07 0.53
C PHE A 101 -3.84 -4.11 0.55
N THR A 102 -5.07 -4.60 0.78
CA THR A 102 -6.23 -3.73 1.07
C THR A 102 -6.05 -2.96 2.37
N LEU A 103 -5.60 -3.61 3.44
CA LEU A 103 -5.28 -2.92 4.70
C LEU A 103 -4.20 -1.85 4.51
N CYS A 104 -3.18 -2.14 3.69
CA CYS A 104 -2.17 -1.14 3.30
C CYS A 104 -2.82 0.07 2.61
N LEU A 105 -3.63 -0.16 1.58
CA LEU A 105 -4.33 0.92 0.86
C LEU A 105 -5.24 1.73 1.78
N LEU A 106 -6.03 1.08 2.63
CA LEU A 106 -6.92 1.76 3.58
C LEU A 106 -6.14 2.64 4.54
N GLY A 107 -5.02 2.16 5.09
CA GLY A 107 -4.15 2.94 5.96
C GLY A 107 -3.57 4.18 5.25
N VAL A 108 -3.19 4.04 3.98
CA VAL A 108 -2.71 5.15 3.14
C VAL A 108 -3.82 6.16 2.85
N LEU A 109 -5.05 5.71 2.55
CA LEU A 109 -6.20 6.60 2.32
C LEU A 109 -6.60 7.37 3.59
N ILE A 110 -6.67 6.70 4.74
CA ILE A 110 -6.91 7.35 6.04
C ILE A 110 -5.80 8.38 6.32
N SER A 111 -4.55 8.02 6.09
CA SER A 111 -3.41 8.94 6.26
C SER A 111 -3.48 10.13 5.31
N THR A 112 -4.03 9.96 4.10
CA THR A 112 -4.27 11.07 3.15
C THR A 112 -5.20 12.11 3.76
N ILE A 113 -6.32 11.68 4.35
CA ILE A 113 -7.27 12.56 5.03
C ILE A 113 -6.58 13.30 6.19
N LEU A 114 -5.79 12.59 6.99
CA LEU A 114 -5.07 13.18 8.12
C LEU A 114 -3.98 14.19 7.67
N VAL A 115 -3.24 13.90 6.60
CA VAL A 115 -2.23 14.79 6.01
C VAL A 115 -2.90 16.04 5.41
N LEU A 116 -4.07 15.90 4.78
CA LEU A 116 -4.85 17.04 4.30
C LEU A 116 -5.35 17.92 5.46
N MET A 117 -5.87 17.31 6.54
CA MET A 117 -6.23 18.05 7.76
C MET A 117 -5.01 18.77 8.38
N PHE A 118 -3.84 18.15 8.35
CA PHE A 118 -2.58 18.76 8.78
C PHE A 118 -2.18 19.97 7.91
N PHE A 119 -2.44 19.93 6.60
CA PHE A 119 -2.12 21.03 5.70
C PHE A 119 -3.10 22.20 5.82
N LEU A 120 -4.39 21.91 5.78
CA LEU A 120 -5.46 22.89 5.61
C LEU A 120 -5.98 23.47 6.92
N CYS A 121 -6.14 22.64 7.96
CA CYS A 121 -6.94 23.02 9.13
C CYS A 121 -6.12 23.25 10.42
N CYS A 122 -4.91 22.69 10.52
CA CYS A 122 -4.12 22.71 11.75
C CYS A 122 -2.83 23.51 11.60
N GLY A 123 -2.79 24.69 12.21
CA GLY A 123 -1.56 25.43 12.48
C GLY A 123 -0.74 24.79 13.61
N PRO A 124 0.57 25.06 13.69
CA PRO A 124 1.46 24.51 14.73
C PRO A 124 1.09 24.91 16.17
N ASP A 125 0.22 25.90 16.37
CA ASP A 125 -0.28 26.32 17.69
C ASP A 125 -1.37 25.41 18.29
N GLN A 126 -1.92 24.47 17.51
CA GLN A 126 -2.97 23.58 17.99
C GLN A 126 -2.41 22.53 18.95
N ARG A 127 -3.01 22.39 20.14
CA ARG A 127 -2.57 21.42 21.18
C ARG A 127 -2.47 19.98 20.66
N ARG A 128 -3.30 19.60 19.69
CA ARG A 128 -3.42 18.25 19.11
C ARG A 128 -2.46 17.97 17.94
N PHE A 129 -1.64 18.94 17.55
CA PHE A 129 -0.71 18.83 16.41
C PHE A 129 0.23 17.62 16.51
N VAL A 130 0.87 17.43 17.67
CA VAL A 130 1.77 16.29 17.92
C VAL A 130 1.03 14.96 17.88
N THR A 131 -0.20 14.90 18.40
CA THR A 131 -1.02 13.69 18.39
C THR A 131 -1.39 13.28 16.96
N LEU A 132 -1.69 14.25 16.10
CA LEU A 132 -2.05 14.01 14.71
C LEU A 132 -0.87 13.48 13.89
N ILE A 133 0.32 14.08 14.01
CA ILE A 133 1.52 13.56 13.34
C ILE A 133 1.87 12.16 13.85
N LYS A 134 1.75 11.94 15.15
CA LYS A 134 1.96 10.63 15.78
C LYS A 134 1.00 9.58 15.20
N SER A 135 -0.28 9.91 15.05
CA SER A 135 -1.27 8.96 14.51
C SER A 135 -0.99 8.64 13.04
N ILE A 136 -0.62 9.62 12.21
CA ILE A 136 -0.18 9.37 10.83
C ILE A 136 1.01 8.40 10.82
N GLY A 137 2.02 8.64 11.66
CA GLY A 137 3.19 7.78 11.76
C GLY A 137 2.85 6.32 12.06
N TYR A 138 1.96 6.05 13.03
CA TYR A 138 1.55 4.68 13.36
C TYR A 138 0.66 4.04 12.29
N ILE A 139 -0.26 4.78 11.69
CA ILE A 139 -1.11 4.25 10.61
C ILE A 139 -0.24 3.85 9.42
N MET A 140 0.70 4.71 9.02
CA MET A 140 1.65 4.40 7.94
C MET A 140 2.58 3.23 8.27
N LEU A 141 2.97 3.06 9.55
CA LEU A 141 3.76 1.92 9.99
C LEU A 141 2.98 0.61 9.82
N THR A 142 1.75 0.54 10.33
CA THR A 142 0.89 -0.62 10.19
C THR A 142 0.58 -0.91 8.73
N ALA A 143 0.28 0.13 7.93
CA ALA A 143 0.05 0.00 6.50
C ALA A 143 1.28 -0.56 5.77
N GLY A 144 2.47 -0.07 6.07
CA GLY A 144 3.72 -0.56 5.50
C GLY A 144 4.02 -2.01 5.86
N ILE A 145 3.79 -2.41 7.12
CA ILE A 145 3.95 -3.81 7.55
C ILE A 145 2.98 -4.72 6.80
N CYS A 146 1.70 -4.35 6.70
CA CYS A 146 0.72 -5.10 5.92
C CYS A 146 1.11 -5.18 4.43
N GLY A 147 1.56 -4.08 3.83
CA GLY A 147 2.03 -4.06 2.44
C GLY A 147 3.22 -5.00 2.21
N VAL A 148 4.21 -4.98 3.12
CA VAL A 148 5.37 -5.89 3.06
C VAL A 148 4.95 -7.35 3.19
N ILE A 149 4.03 -7.69 4.11
CA ILE A 149 3.50 -9.05 4.23
C ILE A 149 2.85 -9.49 2.91
N ALA A 150 1.99 -8.66 2.32
CA ALA A 150 1.35 -8.97 1.03
C ALA A 150 2.38 -9.21 -0.08
N VAL A 151 3.36 -8.33 -0.21
CA VAL A 151 4.42 -8.43 -1.22
C VAL A 151 5.26 -9.70 -1.02
N ILE A 152 5.61 -10.07 0.21
CA ILE A 152 6.37 -11.30 0.50
C ILE A 152 5.54 -12.55 0.16
N VAL A 153 4.27 -12.58 0.54
CA VAL A 153 3.37 -13.70 0.24
C VAL A 153 3.24 -13.87 -1.28
N PHE A 154 3.05 -12.79 -2.02
CA PHE A 154 2.96 -12.87 -3.47
C PHE A 154 4.31 -13.19 -4.14
N ALA A 155 5.42 -12.66 -3.64
CA ALA A 155 6.75 -12.98 -4.17
C ALA A 155 7.10 -14.47 -4.03
N SER A 156 6.68 -15.09 -2.92
CA SER A 156 6.99 -16.48 -2.61
C SER A 156 6.08 -17.49 -3.33
N LEU A 157 4.80 -17.15 -3.54
CA LEU A 157 3.80 -18.10 -4.04
C LEU A 157 3.18 -17.68 -5.39
N GLY A 158 3.37 -16.44 -5.82
CA GLY A 158 2.69 -15.87 -6.99
C GLY A 158 3.15 -16.44 -8.33
N ASN A 159 4.30 -17.11 -8.40
CA ASN A 159 4.81 -17.75 -9.61
C ASN A 159 5.26 -19.21 -9.39
N THR A 160 4.67 -19.91 -8.43
CA THR A 160 4.98 -21.32 -8.18
C THR A 160 4.24 -22.25 -9.13
N ASP A 161 4.80 -23.43 -9.33
CA ASP A 161 4.23 -24.51 -10.13
C ASP A 161 2.80 -24.84 -9.64
N GLY A 162 1.88 -25.04 -10.59
CA GLY A 162 0.53 -25.55 -10.31
C GLY A 162 -0.58 -24.52 -10.08
N TRP A 163 -0.32 -23.21 -10.06
CA TRP A 163 -1.38 -22.20 -9.92
C TRP A 163 -1.74 -21.46 -11.22
N MET A 164 -0.75 -20.95 -11.95
CA MET A 164 -0.99 -20.26 -13.22
C MET A 164 -0.31 -20.99 -14.36
N PRO A 165 -0.95 -21.05 -15.56
CA PRO A 165 -0.38 -21.72 -16.70
C PRO A 165 0.91 -21.03 -17.14
N ASP A 166 1.82 -21.80 -17.72
CA ASP A 166 3.07 -21.31 -18.27
C ASP A 166 3.94 -20.56 -17.24
N HIS A 167 3.92 -20.98 -15.96
CA HIS A 167 4.71 -20.38 -14.87
C HIS A 167 6.21 -20.16 -15.19
N PRO A 168 6.93 -21.01 -15.97
CA PRO A 168 8.34 -20.75 -16.28
C PRO A 168 8.53 -19.51 -17.15
N ASN A 169 7.47 -19.12 -17.85
CA ASN A 169 7.43 -17.97 -18.77
C ASN A 169 6.76 -16.74 -18.16
N ASN A 170 6.28 -16.86 -16.92
CA ASN A 170 5.67 -15.78 -16.18
C ASN A 170 6.73 -15.09 -15.30
N TYR A 171 6.62 -13.78 -15.17
CA TYR A 171 7.51 -12.97 -14.34
C TYR A 171 6.71 -11.93 -13.56
N LEU A 172 7.32 -11.42 -12.48
CA LEU A 172 6.73 -10.38 -11.65
C LEU A 172 6.66 -9.07 -12.45
N GLY A 173 5.46 -8.53 -12.57
CA GLY A 173 5.20 -7.34 -13.39
C GLY A 173 5.49 -6.03 -12.67
N TRP A 174 5.35 -4.93 -13.41
CA TRP A 174 5.65 -3.59 -12.90
C TRP A 174 4.74 -3.17 -11.74
N SER A 175 3.48 -3.60 -11.70
CA SER A 175 2.56 -3.27 -10.59
C SER A 175 3.00 -3.93 -9.30
N PHE A 176 3.56 -5.15 -9.36
CA PHE A 176 4.18 -5.78 -8.20
C PHE A 176 5.39 -4.96 -7.71
N GLY A 177 6.24 -4.51 -8.64
CA GLY A 177 7.35 -3.60 -8.33
C GLY A 177 6.88 -2.31 -7.65
N LEU A 178 5.80 -1.69 -8.12
CA LEU A 178 5.18 -0.55 -7.45
C LEU A 178 4.62 -0.91 -6.07
N GLY A 179 4.08 -2.12 -5.88
CA GLY A 179 3.64 -2.61 -4.58
C GLY A 179 4.80 -2.72 -3.57
N VAL A 180 5.96 -3.20 -4.01
CA VAL A 180 7.20 -3.24 -3.21
C VAL A 180 7.62 -1.83 -2.82
N VAL A 181 7.78 -0.94 -3.82
CA VAL A 181 8.21 0.45 -3.60
C VAL A 181 7.23 1.19 -2.68
N GLY A 182 5.93 1.03 -2.90
CA GLY A 182 4.89 1.65 -2.09
C GLY A 182 4.89 1.17 -0.65
N SER A 183 5.08 -0.13 -0.42
CA SER A 183 5.15 -0.71 0.93
C SER A 183 6.37 -0.20 1.71
N ILE A 184 7.54 -0.12 1.05
CA ILE A 184 8.75 0.44 1.66
C ILE A 184 8.58 1.95 1.90
N ALA A 185 8.03 2.68 0.94
CA ALA A 185 7.76 4.11 1.08
C ALA A 185 6.81 4.40 2.25
N CYS A 186 5.84 3.51 2.53
CA CYS A 186 5.00 3.61 3.73
C CYS A 186 5.83 3.53 5.03
N LEU A 187 6.78 2.59 5.13
CA LEU A 187 7.65 2.45 6.29
C LEU A 187 8.60 3.66 6.46
N VAL A 188 9.18 4.16 5.36
CA VAL A 188 10.02 5.37 5.38
C VAL A 188 9.20 6.58 5.81
N THR A 189 7.98 6.72 5.30
CA THR A 189 7.05 7.77 5.69
C THR A 189 6.71 7.70 7.18
N ALA A 190 6.46 6.50 7.70
CA ALA A 190 6.21 6.28 9.12
C ALA A 190 7.41 6.73 9.98
N ALA A 191 8.63 6.35 9.60
CA ALA A 191 9.84 6.78 10.30
C ALA A 191 10.02 8.30 10.29
N LEU A 192 9.76 8.96 9.15
CA LEU A 192 9.86 10.42 9.02
C LEU A 192 8.81 11.16 9.87
N PHE A 193 7.56 10.68 9.93
CA PHE A 193 6.55 11.31 10.78
C PHE A 193 6.75 11.02 12.27
N LEU A 194 7.24 9.84 12.65
CA LEU A 194 7.57 9.54 14.05
C LEU A 194 8.79 10.32 14.54
N THR A 195 9.80 10.52 13.68
CA THR A 195 10.93 11.41 14.00
C THR A 195 10.49 12.87 14.11
N GLU A 196 9.63 13.35 13.21
CA GLU A 196 9.04 14.69 13.31
C GLU A 196 8.24 14.85 14.62
N THR A 197 7.48 13.83 15.02
CA THR A 197 6.77 13.82 16.30
C THR A 197 7.73 14.02 17.48
N ASN A 198 8.88 13.35 17.48
CA ASN A 198 9.88 13.48 18.54
C ASN A 198 10.54 14.86 18.55
N ILE A 199 10.84 15.42 17.38
CA ILE A 199 11.41 16.77 17.25
C ILE A 199 10.42 17.81 17.79
N GLN A 200 9.15 17.71 17.41
CA GLN A 200 8.11 18.66 17.83
C GLN A 200 7.80 18.57 19.33
N LYS A 201 7.82 17.36 19.91
CA LYS A 201 7.74 17.17 21.37
C LYS A 201 8.87 17.89 22.09
N LYS A 202 10.13 17.60 21.71
CA LYS A 202 11.32 18.22 22.32
C LYS A 202 11.29 19.75 22.22
N LYS A 203 10.85 20.31 21.09
CA LYS A 203 10.69 21.77 20.93
C LYS A 203 9.67 22.33 21.92
N ARG A 204 8.53 21.65 22.08
CA ARG A 204 7.46 22.08 22.97
C ARG A 204 7.83 21.98 24.44
N ASP A 205 8.55 20.93 24.83
CA ASP A 205 9.02 20.74 26.20
C ASP A 205 10.04 21.82 26.58
N LYS A 206 10.97 22.16 25.67
CA LYS A 206 11.91 23.29 25.86
C LYS A 206 11.20 24.63 26.06
N ILE A 207 10.16 24.92 25.27
CA ILE A 207 9.39 26.16 25.41
C ILE A 207 8.70 26.23 26.78
N LYS A 208 8.07 25.13 27.22
CA LYS A 208 7.44 25.05 28.54
C LYS A 208 8.44 25.24 29.66
N GLU A 209 9.61 24.63 29.55
CA GLU A 209 10.69 24.74 30.53
C GLU A 209 11.23 26.17 30.61
N SER A 210 11.44 26.84 29.46
CA SER A 210 11.80 28.26 29.44
C SER A 210 10.72 29.13 30.11
N GLN A 211 9.44 28.89 29.82
CA GLN A 211 8.33 29.64 30.44
C GLN A 211 8.29 29.45 31.96
N ALA A 212 8.42 28.22 32.44
CA ALA A 212 8.45 27.93 33.88
C ALA A 212 9.65 28.59 34.59
N ARG A 213 10.83 28.63 33.94
CA ARG A 213 12.00 29.36 34.50
C ARG A 213 11.76 30.86 34.60
N PHE A 214 11.15 31.47 33.58
CA PHE A 214 10.81 32.91 33.61
C PHE A 214 9.79 33.24 34.70
N GLU A 215 8.79 32.39 34.91
CA GLU A 215 7.80 32.56 36.00
C GLU A 215 8.47 32.50 37.38
N LEU A 216 9.37 31.53 37.61
CA LEU A 216 10.13 31.42 38.87
C LEU A 216 11.07 32.61 39.11
N GLU A 217 11.76 33.10 38.07
CA GLU A 217 12.62 34.28 38.18
C GLU A 217 11.83 35.56 38.52
N TYR A 218 10.59 35.66 38.06
CA TYR A 218 9.71 36.78 38.38
C TYR A 218 9.24 36.71 39.84
N GLU A 219 8.79 35.55 40.30
CA GLU A 219 8.37 35.35 41.70
C GLU A 219 9.49 35.59 42.71
N THR A 220 10.73 35.25 42.38
CA THR A 220 11.88 35.42 43.29
C THR A 220 12.29 36.89 43.45
N LYS A 221 11.88 37.77 42.53
CA LYS A 221 12.25 39.21 42.53
C LYS A 221 11.15 40.12 43.10
N ALA A 222 9.95 39.60 43.37
CA ALA A 222 8.84 40.32 43.99
C ALA A 222 8.91 40.21 45.52
#